data_AF-A0A6J0VVV4-F1
#
_entry.id   AF-A0A6J0VVV4-F1
#
_cell.length_a   1.000
_cell.length_b   1.000
_cell.length_c   1.000
_cell.angle_alpha   90.00
_cell.angle_beta   90.00
_cell.angle_gamma   90.00
#
_symmetry.space_group_name_H-M   'P 1'
#
loop_
_entity.id
_entity.type
_entity.pdbx_description
1 polymer ?
#
loop_
_entity_poly.entity_id
_entity_poly.type
_entity_poly.pdbx_seq_one_letter_code
_entity_poly.pdbx_strand_id
1 'polypeptide(L)'
;MMLIPTHHFRDIERKPEYLQPEKCIPPPHSRPAGTMWFIRDGCGIACAIVTWFLVLYAEFVVLFVMLIPSRDYVYSVINGLVFNLLAFLALASHCRAMLTDPGAVPKGNATKEFIESLQLKPGQVVYKCPKCCSIKPDRAHHCSVCKRCIRKMDHHCPWVNNCVGENNQKYFVLFTMYIALISLHALIMVGFHFLHCFEEDWTNLLQTYGLTREETAEARISLHEIKQPLKVSSTECSSFSPPTTVILLILLCFEGLLFLIFTSVMFGTQVHSICTDETGIERLQRKNQRRQRRGSWKSVKETFGGDFSLNWFNPFSGPSHPKPLSDRDWVRQVSSVSDTENTETTTEEPSEERKDLDSAEVVQE
;
A
#
# COMPACT_ATOMS: atom_id res chain seq x y z
N MET A 1 -34.06 -14.04 44.98
CA MET A 1 -34.22 -14.46 43.57
C MET A 1 -33.67 -13.33 42.69
N MET A 2 -32.38 -13.39 42.37
CA MET A 2 -31.72 -12.47 41.44
C MET A 2 -31.01 -13.35 40.40
N LEU A 3 -31.41 -13.17 39.15
CA LEU A 3 -30.94 -13.90 37.99
C LEU A 3 -29.52 -13.41 37.66
N ILE A 4 -28.57 -14.34 37.66
CA ILE A 4 -27.20 -14.13 37.19
C ILE A 4 -27.21 -14.13 35.65
N PRO A 5 -26.61 -13.14 34.97
CA PRO A 5 -26.47 -13.19 33.51
C PRO A 5 -25.44 -14.24 33.11
N THR A 6 -25.88 -15.21 32.32
CA THR A 6 -25.05 -16.23 31.67
C THR A 6 -24.17 -15.59 30.59
N HIS A 7 -22.86 -15.44 30.87
CA HIS A 7 -21.88 -15.17 29.82
C HIS A 7 -21.60 -16.48 29.06
N HIS A 8 -22.03 -16.51 27.80
CA HIS A 8 -21.81 -17.61 26.86
C HIS A 8 -20.31 -17.67 26.50
N PHE A 9 -19.53 -18.43 27.29
CA PHE A 9 -18.18 -18.83 26.91
C PHE A 9 -18.30 -19.90 25.84
N ARG A 10 -18.19 -19.51 24.57
CA ARG A 10 -18.29 -20.43 23.44
C ARG A 10 -16.91 -21.00 23.15
N ASP A 11 -16.76 -22.26 23.55
CA ASP A 11 -15.78 -23.26 23.13
C ASP A 11 -15.00 -22.91 21.85
N ILE A 12 -13.71 -22.62 22.00
CA ILE A 12 -12.69 -23.05 21.04
C ILE A 12 -11.53 -23.62 21.85
N GLU A 13 -11.83 -24.67 22.62
CA GLU A 13 -10.85 -25.70 22.94
C GLU A 13 -10.63 -26.54 21.67
N ARG A 14 -10.03 -25.92 20.64
CA ARG A 14 -9.47 -26.69 19.52
C ARG A 14 -8.22 -27.35 20.07
N LYS A 15 -8.36 -28.64 20.41
CA LYS A 15 -7.28 -29.58 20.64
C LYS A 15 -6.04 -29.22 19.79
N PRO A 16 -4.85 -29.07 20.40
CA PRO A 16 -3.62 -28.76 19.69
C PRO A 16 -3.06 -30.00 18.98
N GLU A 17 -3.88 -30.73 18.22
CA GLU A 17 -3.42 -31.91 17.46
C GLU A 17 -2.58 -31.53 16.20
N TYR A 18 -2.27 -30.24 16.02
CA TYR A 18 -1.37 -29.73 14.96
C TYR A 18 -0.04 -29.16 15.46
N LEU A 19 0.23 -29.20 16.77
CA LEU A 19 1.50 -28.76 17.35
C LEU A 19 2.30 -29.98 17.82
N GLN A 20 2.64 -30.88 16.89
CA GLN A 20 3.76 -31.79 17.10
C GLN A 20 4.99 -31.23 16.36
N PRO A 21 5.98 -30.67 17.08
CA PRO A 21 7.23 -30.15 16.51
C PRO A 21 8.00 -31.20 15.68
N GLU A 22 7.68 -32.47 15.87
CA GLU A 22 8.41 -33.64 15.33
C GLU A 22 7.98 -34.03 13.91
N LYS A 23 6.85 -33.52 13.39
CA LYS A 23 6.38 -33.81 12.03
C LYS A 23 6.41 -32.58 11.14
N CYS A 24 7.56 -31.92 11.07
CA CYS A 24 7.78 -30.90 10.06
C CYS A 24 8.10 -31.54 8.70
N ILE A 25 7.06 -32.08 8.05
CA ILE A 25 7.20 -32.60 6.68
C ILE A 25 7.21 -31.38 5.74
N PRO A 26 8.30 -31.15 4.98
CA PRO A 26 8.34 -30.05 4.03
C PRO A 26 7.22 -30.22 3.00
N PRO A 27 6.49 -29.14 2.64
CA PRO A 27 5.42 -29.25 1.66
C PRO A 27 5.97 -29.72 0.30
N PRO A 28 5.22 -30.49 -0.50
CA PRO A 28 5.81 -31.31 -1.56
C PRO A 28 6.47 -30.55 -2.72
N HIS A 29 6.34 -29.23 -2.85
CA HIS A 29 6.84 -28.51 -4.02
C HIS A 29 7.56 -27.21 -3.64
N SER A 30 8.87 -27.17 -3.89
CA SER A 30 9.58 -25.94 -4.22
C SER A 30 9.05 -25.45 -5.58
N ARG A 31 8.58 -24.20 -5.65
CA ARG A 31 8.22 -23.61 -6.94
C ARG A 31 9.48 -23.62 -7.84
N PRO A 32 9.39 -24.03 -9.11
CA PRO A 32 10.52 -23.98 -10.03
C PRO A 32 11.13 -22.58 -10.07
N ALA A 33 12.47 -22.51 -10.07
CA ALA A 33 13.19 -21.28 -10.31
C ALA A 33 12.72 -20.67 -11.64
N GLY A 34 12.22 -19.44 -11.63
CA GLY A 34 11.67 -18.76 -12.81
C GLY A 34 10.15 -18.54 -12.81
N THR A 35 9.41 -19.04 -11.80
CA THR A 35 7.98 -18.71 -11.67
C THR A 35 7.81 -17.28 -11.14
N MET A 36 7.10 -16.41 -11.86
CA MET A 36 6.74 -15.07 -11.40
C MET A 36 6.02 -15.12 -10.05
N TRP A 37 6.37 -14.22 -9.12
CA TRP A 37 5.70 -14.15 -7.82
C TRP A 37 4.29 -13.59 -7.98
N PHE A 38 3.29 -14.41 -7.69
CA PHE A 38 1.89 -13.99 -7.68
C PHE A 38 1.10 -14.76 -6.63
N ILE A 39 0.25 -14.05 -5.89
CA ILE A 39 -0.64 -14.62 -4.87
C ILE A 39 -2.01 -14.85 -5.51
N ARG A 40 -2.53 -16.08 -5.38
CA ARG A 40 -3.87 -16.45 -5.89
C ARG A 40 -4.94 -16.17 -4.82
N ASP A 41 -5.05 -14.91 -4.42
CA ASP A 41 -6.10 -14.44 -3.51
C ASP A 41 -7.19 -13.71 -4.31
N GLY A 42 -8.43 -14.21 -4.27
CA GLY A 42 -9.53 -13.65 -5.06
C GLY A 42 -9.86 -12.21 -4.68
N CYS A 43 -9.79 -11.89 -3.39
CA CYS A 43 -10.01 -10.53 -2.88
C CYS A 43 -8.92 -9.59 -3.40
N GLY A 44 -7.65 -9.94 -3.23
CA GLY A 44 -6.52 -9.15 -3.73
C GLY A 44 -6.54 -8.94 -5.25
N ILE A 45 -6.89 -9.97 -6.03
CA ILE A 45 -7.04 -9.84 -7.49
C ILE A 45 -8.14 -8.83 -7.84
N ALA A 46 -9.30 -8.91 -7.20
CA ALA A 46 -10.38 -7.96 -7.42
C ALA A 46 -9.96 -6.53 -7.06
N CYS A 47 -9.30 -6.33 -5.91
CA CYS A 47 -8.78 -5.02 -5.51
C CYS A 47 -7.76 -4.47 -6.53
N ALA A 48 -6.84 -5.30 -7.03
CA ALA A 48 -5.86 -4.89 -8.03
C ALA A 48 -6.53 -4.47 -9.36
N ILE A 49 -7.54 -5.22 -9.81
CA ILE A 49 -8.33 -4.87 -11.00
C ILE A 49 -9.03 -3.52 -10.81
N VAL A 50 -9.68 -3.32 -9.66
CA VAL A 50 -10.34 -2.04 -9.32
C VAL A 50 -9.35 -0.89 -9.34
N THR A 51 -8.15 -1.06 -8.77
CA THR A 51 -7.09 -0.03 -8.82
C THR A 51 -6.78 0.41 -10.25
N TRP A 52 -6.68 -0.52 -11.19
CA TRP A 52 -6.39 -0.18 -12.58
C TRP A 52 -7.56 0.55 -13.26
N PHE A 53 -8.79 0.09 -13.02
CA PHE A 53 -9.98 0.77 -13.56
C PHE A 53 -10.14 2.19 -13.04
N LEU A 54 -9.81 2.45 -11.78
CA LEU A 54 -9.85 3.79 -11.20
C LEU A 54 -8.84 4.73 -11.88
N VAL A 55 -7.58 4.28 -12.04
CA VAL A 55 -6.56 5.08 -12.77
C VAL A 55 -6.97 5.34 -14.21
N LEU A 56 -7.51 4.33 -14.91
CA LEU A 56 -8.01 4.49 -16.29
C LEU A 56 -9.23 5.42 -16.37
N TYR A 57 -10.12 5.39 -15.38
CA TYR A 57 -11.24 6.31 -15.28
C TYR A 57 -10.74 7.75 -15.11
N ALA A 58 -9.81 7.99 -14.19
CA ALA A 58 -9.21 9.30 -13.99
C ALA A 58 -8.51 9.81 -15.25
N GLU A 59 -7.77 8.94 -15.95
CA GLU A 59 -7.16 9.25 -17.24
C GLU A 59 -8.21 9.61 -18.30
N PHE A 60 -9.30 8.85 -18.39
CA PHE A 60 -10.39 9.14 -19.31
C PHE A 60 -10.99 10.53 -19.06
N VAL A 61 -11.33 10.85 -17.79
CA VAL A 61 -11.94 12.14 -17.47
C VAL A 61 -10.95 13.28 -17.72
N VAL A 62 -9.71 13.17 -17.28
CA VAL A 62 -8.71 14.22 -17.48
C VAL A 62 -8.44 14.47 -18.96
N LEU A 63 -8.24 13.42 -19.76
CA LEU A 63 -7.93 13.60 -21.18
C LEU A 63 -9.13 14.05 -22.00
N PHE A 64 -10.25 13.33 -21.92
CA PHE A 64 -11.38 13.54 -22.84
C PHE A 64 -12.36 14.62 -22.37
N VAL A 65 -12.48 14.84 -21.06
CA VAL A 65 -13.42 15.82 -20.52
C VAL A 65 -12.74 17.16 -20.29
N MET A 66 -11.47 17.18 -19.90
CA MET A 66 -10.79 18.42 -19.49
C MET A 66 -9.74 18.92 -20.49
N LEU A 67 -8.81 18.07 -20.94
CA LEU A 67 -7.67 18.52 -21.74
C LEU A 67 -7.97 18.62 -23.23
N ILE A 68 -8.67 17.66 -23.84
CA ILE A 68 -9.03 17.71 -25.27
C ILE A 68 -9.93 18.92 -25.60
N PRO A 69 -10.95 19.26 -24.78
CA PRO A 69 -11.79 20.43 -25.04
C PRO A 69 -11.12 21.77 -24.70
N SER A 70 -9.97 21.76 -24.00
CA SER A 70 -9.30 22.98 -23.60
C SER A 70 -8.76 23.75 -24.81
N ARG A 71 -8.98 25.07 -24.80
CA ARG A 71 -8.54 25.98 -25.86
C ARG A 71 -7.03 26.21 -25.84
N ASP A 72 -6.40 26.09 -24.67
CA ASP A 72 -4.97 26.27 -24.53
C ASP A 72 -4.25 24.94 -24.82
N TYR A 73 -3.71 24.85 -26.04
CA TYR A 73 -2.95 23.69 -26.49
C TYR A 73 -1.71 23.44 -25.64
N VAL A 74 -1.01 24.49 -25.20
CA VAL A 74 0.22 24.35 -24.40
C VAL A 74 -0.12 23.80 -23.01
N TYR A 75 -1.15 24.34 -22.37
CA TYR A 75 -1.70 23.81 -21.12
C TYR A 75 -2.09 22.33 -21.29
N SER A 76 -2.80 22.00 -22.36
CA SER A 76 -3.32 20.65 -22.61
C SER A 76 -2.21 19.63 -22.78
N VAL A 77 -1.19 19.97 -23.57
CA VAL A 77 -0.03 19.09 -23.81
C VAL A 77 0.79 18.92 -22.53
N ILE A 78 1.10 20.00 -21.80
CA ILE A 78 1.94 19.91 -20.59
C ILE A 78 1.24 19.07 -19.52
N ASN A 79 -0.01 19.39 -19.17
CA ASN A 79 -0.75 18.65 -18.15
C ASN A 79 -1.03 17.21 -18.61
N GLY A 80 -1.32 17.00 -19.90
CA GLY A 80 -1.49 15.66 -20.47
C GLY A 80 -0.23 14.82 -20.31
N LEU A 81 0.94 15.35 -20.65
CA LEU A 81 2.23 14.66 -20.49
C LEU A 81 2.53 14.36 -19.02
N VAL A 82 2.32 15.33 -18.12
CA VAL A 82 2.55 15.14 -16.68
C VAL A 82 1.62 14.07 -16.11
N PHE A 83 0.32 14.14 -16.41
CA PHE A 83 -0.67 13.18 -15.91
C PHE A 83 -0.38 11.77 -16.42
N ASN A 84 -0.11 11.61 -17.72
CA ASN A 84 0.21 10.30 -18.32
C ASN A 84 1.51 9.71 -17.75
N LEU A 85 2.55 10.54 -17.55
CA LEU A 85 3.80 10.10 -16.96
C LEU A 85 3.58 9.61 -15.53
N LEU A 86 2.83 10.35 -14.71
CA LEU A 86 2.50 9.96 -13.34
C LEU A 86 1.66 8.68 -13.31
N ALA A 87 0.65 8.56 -14.19
CA ALA A 87 -0.18 7.36 -14.32
C ALA A 87 0.66 6.12 -14.68
N PHE A 88 1.53 6.25 -15.69
CA PHE A 88 2.44 5.18 -16.08
C PHE A 88 3.35 4.76 -14.94
N LEU A 89 3.98 5.70 -14.23
CA LEU A 89 4.86 5.42 -13.10
C LEU A 89 4.10 4.79 -11.92
N ALA A 90 2.85 5.21 -11.66
CA ALA A 90 1.99 4.62 -10.65
C ALA A 90 1.66 3.17 -10.97
N LEU A 91 1.18 2.89 -12.20
CA LEU A 91 0.82 1.54 -12.64
C LEU A 91 2.05 0.62 -12.73
N ALA A 92 3.19 1.13 -13.20
CA ALA A 92 4.45 0.38 -13.20
C ALA A 92 4.89 0.03 -11.76
N SER A 93 4.81 0.98 -10.83
CA SER A 93 5.13 0.75 -9.42
C SER A 93 4.18 -0.27 -8.78
N HIS A 94 2.88 -0.19 -9.09
CA HIS A 94 1.86 -1.16 -8.66
C HIS A 94 2.16 -2.57 -9.18
N CYS A 95 2.44 -2.71 -10.48
CA CYS A 95 2.86 -3.98 -11.09
C CYS A 95 4.05 -4.58 -10.36
N ARG A 96 5.08 -3.77 -10.09
CA ARG A 96 6.30 -4.22 -9.40
C ARG A 96 6.01 -4.61 -7.96
N ALA A 97 5.19 -3.87 -7.23
CA ALA A 97 4.78 -4.23 -5.86
C ALA A 97 4.01 -5.56 -5.82
N MET A 98 3.13 -5.79 -6.80
CA MET A 98 2.33 -7.01 -6.94
C MET A 98 3.16 -8.24 -7.33
N LEU A 99 4.07 -8.08 -8.30
CA LEU A 99 4.74 -9.20 -8.98
C LEU A 99 6.15 -9.52 -8.43
N THR A 100 6.65 -8.71 -7.49
CA THR A 100 7.95 -8.94 -6.84
C THR A 100 7.78 -9.81 -5.59
N ASP A 101 8.67 -10.81 -5.42
CA ASP A 101 8.77 -11.55 -4.16
C ASP A 101 9.08 -10.58 -3.01
N PRO A 102 8.21 -10.43 -2.00
CA PRO A 102 8.37 -9.47 -0.93
C PRO A 102 9.49 -9.81 0.07
N GLY A 103 10.18 -10.94 -0.12
CA GLY A 103 11.24 -11.41 0.77
C GLY A 103 10.86 -12.73 1.44
N ALA A 104 10.24 -13.64 0.70
CA ALA A 104 9.76 -14.92 1.20
C ALA A 104 10.91 -15.83 1.67
N VAL A 105 10.75 -16.36 2.87
CA VAL A 105 11.66 -17.34 3.46
C VAL A 105 11.47 -18.70 2.76
N PRO A 106 12.56 -19.40 2.41
CA PRO A 106 12.50 -20.78 1.90
C PRO A 106 11.74 -21.70 2.86
N LYS A 107 10.85 -22.54 2.34
CA LYS A 107 10.16 -23.56 3.15
C LYS A 107 11.07 -24.75 3.38
N GLY A 108 10.87 -25.46 4.49
CA GLY A 108 11.60 -26.69 4.77
C GLY A 108 13.08 -26.50 5.10
N ASN A 109 13.57 -25.27 5.29
CA ASN A 109 14.97 -25.03 5.65
C ASN A 109 15.26 -25.30 7.13
N ALA A 110 14.27 -25.71 7.95
CA ALA A 110 14.48 -26.07 9.35
C ALA A 110 14.95 -27.54 9.52
N THR A 111 15.89 -27.99 8.68
CA THR A 111 16.52 -29.30 8.81
C THR A 111 17.56 -29.31 9.94
N LYS A 112 17.83 -30.47 10.54
CA LYS A 112 18.85 -30.58 11.60
C LYS A 112 20.22 -30.18 11.08
N GLU A 113 20.55 -30.62 9.87
CA GLU A 113 21.80 -30.35 9.16
C GLU A 113 21.99 -28.85 8.92
N PHE A 114 20.93 -28.13 8.54
CA PHE A 114 21.01 -26.68 8.33
C PHE A 114 21.15 -25.94 9.67
N ILE A 115 20.44 -26.36 10.72
CA ILE A 115 20.59 -25.77 12.06
C ILE A 115 22.01 -26.00 12.60
N GLU A 116 22.59 -27.18 12.40
CA GLU A 116 23.97 -27.50 12.78
C GLU A 116 24.99 -26.68 11.96
N SER A 117 24.73 -26.47 10.66
CA SER A 117 25.58 -25.63 9.80
C SER A 117 25.63 -24.15 10.22
N LEU A 118 24.62 -23.67 10.97
CA LEU A 118 24.59 -22.30 11.47
C LEU A 118 25.61 -22.03 12.60
N GLN A 119 26.32 -23.05 13.10
CA GLN A 119 27.37 -22.89 14.14
C GLN A 119 26.94 -21.99 15.31
N LEU A 120 25.71 -22.21 15.78
CA LEU A 120 25.09 -21.39 16.82
C LEU A 120 25.88 -21.51 18.13
N LYS A 121 25.96 -20.41 18.89
CA LYS A 121 26.60 -20.45 20.21
C LYS A 121 25.76 -21.32 21.16
N PRO A 122 26.38 -22.02 22.13
CA PRO A 122 25.63 -22.73 23.17
C PRO A 122 24.63 -21.78 23.86
N GLY A 123 23.37 -22.19 23.98
CA GLY A 123 22.28 -21.38 24.57
C GLY A 123 21.50 -20.50 23.58
N GLN A 124 21.83 -20.50 22.28
CA GLN A 124 21.15 -19.68 21.29
C GLN A 124 19.79 -20.27 20.86
N VAL A 125 18.70 -19.52 21.04
CA VAL A 125 17.33 -19.94 20.67
C VAL A 125 17.05 -19.67 19.19
N VAL A 126 16.55 -20.68 18.47
CA VAL A 126 16.14 -20.58 17.05
C VAL A 126 14.64 -20.67 16.93
N TYR A 127 14.02 -19.60 16.45
CA TYR A 127 12.59 -19.57 16.18
C TYR A 127 12.26 -20.29 14.88
N LYS A 128 11.24 -21.16 14.92
CA LYS A 128 10.77 -21.93 13.76
C LYS A 128 9.30 -21.60 13.47
N CYS A 129 8.95 -21.56 12.19
CA CYS A 129 7.56 -21.49 11.77
C CYS A 129 7.02 -22.91 11.52
N PRO A 130 6.04 -23.40 12.31
CA PRO A 130 5.50 -24.74 12.13
C PRO A 130 4.76 -24.91 10.80
N LYS A 131 4.13 -23.84 10.29
CA LYS A 131 3.38 -23.85 9.02
C LYS A 131 4.28 -23.92 7.78
N CYS A 132 5.47 -23.33 7.86
CA CYS A 132 6.43 -23.30 6.75
C CYS A 132 7.54 -24.34 6.89
N CYS A 133 7.68 -24.95 8.07
CA CYS A 133 8.83 -25.75 8.48
C CYS A 133 10.14 -25.03 8.15
N SER A 134 10.18 -23.74 8.48
CA SER A 134 11.30 -22.88 8.17
C SER A 134 11.84 -22.19 9.42
N ILE A 135 13.14 -21.98 9.45
CA ILE A 135 13.77 -21.08 10.43
C ILE A 135 13.23 -19.68 10.17
N LYS A 136 12.84 -18.96 11.22
CA LYS A 136 12.26 -17.62 11.16
C LYS A 136 13.38 -16.61 11.48
N PRO A 137 13.90 -15.88 10.47
CA PRO A 137 14.83 -14.77 10.72
C PRO A 137 14.24 -13.71 11.65
N ASP A 138 15.11 -12.88 12.23
CA ASP A 138 14.70 -11.64 12.88
C ASP A 138 13.76 -10.84 11.95
N ARG A 139 12.72 -10.26 12.54
CA ARG A 139 11.70 -9.43 11.84
C ARG A 139 10.90 -10.14 10.75
N ALA A 140 11.01 -11.45 10.59
CA ALA A 140 10.17 -12.21 9.65
C ALA A 140 8.82 -12.53 10.28
N HIS A 141 7.72 -12.51 9.53
CA HIS A 141 6.40 -12.92 10.05
C HIS A 141 5.67 -13.82 9.06
N HIS A 142 4.87 -14.76 9.57
CA HIS A 142 4.09 -15.67 8.72
C HIS A 142 2.78 -15.01 8.27
N CYS A 143 2.62 -14.80 6.97
CA CYS A 143 1.36 -14.35 6.39
C CYS A 143 0.46 -15.55 6.07
N SER A 144 -0.74 -15.58 6.65
CA SER A 144 -1.74 -16.62 6.41
C SER A 144 -2.35 -16.58 5.01
N VAL A 145 -2.31 -15.43 4.32
CA VAL A 145 -2.79 -15.28 2.93
C VAL A 145 -1.73 -15.78 1.95
N CYS A 146 -0.50 -15.26 2.06
CA CYS A 146 0.62 -15.66 1.20
C CYS A 146 1.15 -17.08 1.48
N LYS A 147 0.77 -17.69 2.62
CA LYS A 147 1.24 -19.02 3.10
C LYS A 147 2.76 -19.13 3.13
N ARG A 148 3.41 -18.05 3.54
CA ARG A 148 4.87 -17.86 3.54
C ARG A 148 5.28 -16.97 4.72
N CYS A 149 6.46 -17.22 5.27
CA CYS A 149 7.13 -16.25 6.13
C CYS A 149 7.79 -15.19 5.25
N ILE A 150 7.57 -13.92 5.56
CA ILE A 150 8.09 -12.77 4.81
C ILE A 150 9.07 -12.02 5.69
N ARG A 151 10.28 -11.70 5.18
CA ARG A 151 11.30 -10.91 5.88
C ARG A 151 10.90 -9.43 5.96
N LYS A 152 11.18 -8.80 7.10
CA LYS A 152 10.74 -7.43 7.44
C LYS A 152 9.29 -7.19 7.00
N MET A 153 8.41 -8.12 7.37
CA MET A 153 7.01 -8.06 6.94
C MET A 153 6.37 -6.81 7.55
N ASP A 154 5.81 -5.95 6.70
CA ASP A 154 5.04 -4.80 7.15
C ASP A 154 3.56 -5.16 7.28
N HIS A 155 2.92 -5.47 6.16
CA HIS A 155 1.53 -5.94 6.14
C HIS A 155 1.23 -6.76 4.88
N HIS A 156 0.05 -7.39 4.87
CA HIS A 156 -0.55 -7.92 3.64
C HIS A 156 -1.52 -6.88 3.09
N CYS A 157 -1.33 -6.48 1.83
CA CYS A 157 -2.12 -5.44 1.20
C CYS A 157 -2.96 -6.03 0.06
N PRO A 158 -4.29 -6.10 0.20
CA PRO A 158 -5.16 -6.58 -0.87
C PRO A 158 -5.04 -5.75 -2.16
N TRP A 159 -4.84 -4.43 -2.03
CA TRP A 159 -4.74 -3.51 -3.19
C TRP A 159 -3.55 -3.75 -4.10
N VAL A 160 -2.47 -4.39 -3.60
CA VAL A 160 -1.35 -4.85 -4.45
C VAL A 160 -1.30 -6.37 -4.57
N ASN A 161 -2.33 -7.09 -4.08
CA ASN A 161 -2.40 -8.55 -4.06
C ASN A 161 -1.10 -9.23 -3.57
N ASN A 162 -0.44 -8.64 -2.57
CA ASN A 162 0.86 -9.12 -2.10
C ASN A 162 1.14 -8.64 -0.67
N CYS A 163 2.10 -9.29 -0.01
CA CYS A 163 2.71 -8.70 1.17
C CYS A 163 3.62 -7.53 0.78
N VAL A 164 3.69 -6.53 1.64
CA VAL A 164 4.74 -5.51 1.61
C VAL A 164 5.82 -5.95 2.59
N GLY A 165 7.03 -6.14 2.09
CA GLY A 165 8.19 -6.60 2.85
C GLY A 165 9.49 -6.07 2.26
N GLU A 166 10.61 -6.57 2.77
CA GLU A 166 11.96 -6.06 2.47
C GLU A 166 12.23 -5.83 0.98
N ASN A 167 11.84 -6.77 0.11
CA ASN A 167 12.24 -6.76 -1.30
C ASN A 167 11.31 -5.93 -2.22
N ASN A 168 10.11 -5.55 -1.76
CA ASN A 168 9.15 -4.80 -2.58
C ASN A 168 8.64 -3.51 -1.91
N GLN A 169 9.13 -3.18 -0.71
CA GLN A 169 8.77 -1.96 0.02
C GLN A 169 9.00 -0.69 -0.81
N LYS A 170 10.12 -0.61 -1.54
CA LYS A 170 10.41 0.51 -2.47
C LYS A 170 9.25 0.75 -3.44
N TYR A 171 8.79 -0.30 -4.11
CA TYR A 171 7.74 -0.20 -5.13
C TYR A 171 6.40 0.21 -4.53
N PHE A 172 6.08 -0.27 -3.33
CA PHE A 172 4.89 0.16 -2.61
C PHE A 172 4.93 1.65 -2.23
N VAL A 173 6.08 2.14 -1.77
CA VAL A 173 6.28 3.58 -1.47
C VAL A 173 6.16 4.43 -2.73
N LEU A 174 6.77 4.01 -3.84
CA LEU A 174 6.62 4.71 -5.12
C LEU A 174 5.17 4.72 -5.61
N PHE A 175 4.48 3.59 -5.53
CA PHE A 175 3.07 3.49 -5.90
C PHE A 175 2.21 4.49 -5.11
N THR A 176 2.32 4.49 -3.77
CA THR A 176 1.55 5.41 -2.92
C THR A 176 1.90 6.88 -3.18
N MET A 177 3.17 7.20 -3.39
CA MET A 177 3.62 8.55 -3.76
C MET A 177 3.01 9.00 -5.10
N TYR A 178 3.10 8.19 -6.14
CA TYR A 178 2.59 8.55 -7.46
C TYR A 178 1.07 8.65 -7.50
N ILE A 179 0.35 7.81 -6.74
CA ILE A 179 -1.11 7.96 -6.59
C ILE A 179 -1.48 9.25 -5.84
N ALA A 180 -0.72 9.64 -4.81
CA ALA A 180 -0.95 10.93 -4.14
C ALA A 180 -0.71 12.10 -5.11
N LEU A 181 0.38 12.06 -5.88
CA LEU A 181 0.72 13.11 -6.86
C LEU A 181 -0.30 13.22 -7.99
N ILE A 182 -0.72 12.11 -8.59
CA ILE A 182 -1.74 12.12 -9.66
C ILE A 182 -3.10 12.59 -9.14
N SER A 183 -3.48 12.20 -7.92
CA SER A 183 -4.74 12.65 -7.29
C SER A 183 -4.73 14.14 -7.00
N LEU A 184 -3.62 14.66 -6.45
CA LEU A 184 -3.44 16.10 -6.22
C LEU A 184 -3.48 16.87 -7.54
N HIS A 185 -2.79 16.38 -8.57
CA HIS A 185 -2.77 17.01 -9.89
C HIS A 185 -4.17 17.04 -10.52
N ALA A 186 -4.91 15.92 -10.47
CA ALA A 186 -6.31 15.86 -10.93
C ALA A 186 -7.19 16.89 -10.23
N LEU A 187 -7.14 16.98 -8.90
CA LEU A 187 -7.94 17.93 -8.12
C LEU A 187 -7.61 19.38 -8.44
N ILE A 188 -6.32 19.70 -8.62
CA ILE A 188 -5.89 21.04 -9.06
C ILE A 188 -6.47 21.36 -10.44
N MET A 189 -6.38 20.42 -11.39
CA MET A 189 -6.95 20.62 -12.72
C MET A 189 -8.48 20.76 -12.69
N VAL A 190 -9.19 20.00 -11.85
CA VAL A 190 -10.65 20.15 -11.71
C VAL A 190 -10.99 21.52 -11.13
N GLY A 191 -10.20 22.01 -10.17
CA GLY A 191 -10.33 23.37 -9.65
C GLY A 191 -10.16 24.42 -10.73
N PHE A 192 -9.11 24.32 -11.56
CA PHE A 192 -8.90 25.23 -12.69
C PHE A 192 -10.02 25.14 -13.73
N HIS A 193 -10.45 23.93 -14.07
CA HIS A 193 -11.57 23.71 -14.98
C HIS A 193 -12.84 24.38 -14.45
N PHE A 194 -13.14 24.23 -13.15
CA PHE A 194 -14.28 24.90 -12.54
C PHE A 194 -14.15 26.42 -12.60
N LEU A 195 -12.99 26.99 -12.28
CA LEU A 195 -12.80 28.44 -12.30
C LEU A 195 -12.93 29.04 -13.72
N HIS A 196 -12.32 28.42 -14.74
CA HIS A 196 -12.31 28.98 -16.09
C HIS A 196 -13.56 28.65 -16.90
N CYS A 197 -14.06 27.42 -16.79
CA CYS A 197 -15.13 26.92 -17.65
C CYS A 197 -16.51 27.23 -17.09
N PHE A 198 -16.68 27.18 -15.75
CA PHE A 198 -17.98 27.47 -15.12
C PHE A 198 -18.36 28.95 -15.24
N GLU A 199 -17.40 29.89 -15.18
CA GLU A 199 -17.69 31.32 -15.37
C GLU A 199 -18.20 31.61 -16.79
N GLU A 200 -17.59 31.02 -17.82
CA GLU A 200 -18.03 31.17 -19.22
C GLU A 200 -19.39 30.47 -19.44
N ASP A 201 -19.58 29.24 -18.95
CA ASP A 201 -20.83 28.51 -19.16
C ASP A 201 -22.01 29.10 -18.39
N TRP A 202 -21.79 29.57 -17.15
CA TRP A 202 -22.84 30.20 -16.34
C TRP A 202 -23.26 31.55 -16.91
N THR A 203 -22.32 32.35 -17.41
CA THR A 203 -22.64 33.63 -18.08
C THR A 203 -23.40 33.39 -19.38
N ASN A 204 -23.00 32.40 -20.19
CA ASN A 204 -23.70 32.01 -21.41
C ASN A 204 -25.11 31.43 -21.13
N LEU A 205 -25.27 30.62 -20.08
CA LEU A 205 -26.56 30.09 -19.63
C LEU A 205 -27.48 31.20 -19.10
N LEU A 206 -26.99 32.10 -18.25
CA LEU A 206 -27.76 33.25 -17.80
C LEU A 206 -28.16 34.17 -18.96
N GLN A 207 -27.33 34.31 -19.99
CA GLN A 207 -27.67 35.09 -21.17
C GLN A 207 -28.73 34.38 -22.02
N THR A 208 -28.63 33.06 -22.20
CA THR A 208 -29.59 32.26 -22.98
C THR A 208 -30.94 32.15 -22.26
N TYR A 209 -30.95 31.86 -20.96
CA TYR A 209 -32.18 31.81 -20.14
C TYR A 209 -32.72 33.21 -19.79
N GLY A 210 -31.84 34.22 -19.73
CA GLY A 210 -32.19 35.61 -19.47
C GLY A 210 -32.83 36.31 -20.67
N LEU A 211 -32.34 36.06 -21.89
CA LEU A 211 -32.99 36.49 -23.13
C LEU A 211 -34.37 35.83 -23.30
N THR A 212 -34.54 34.58 -22.86
CA THR A 212 -35.87 33.94 -22.89
C THR A 212 -36.87 34.51 -21.88
N ARG A 213 -36.46 35.37 -20.92
CA ARG A 213 -37.38 35.97 -19.94
C ARG A 213 -37.98 37.31 -20.38
N GLU A 214 -37.39 37.98 -21.37
CA GLU A 214 -37.95 39.21 -21.98
C GLU A 214 -38.58 38.97 -23.37
N GLU A 215 -38.32 37.85 -24.04
CA GLU A 215 -38.87 37.56 -25.38
C GLU A 215 -40.13 36.66 -25.41
N THR A 216 -40.90 36.59 -24.33
CA THR A 216 -42.28 36.04 -24.36
C THR A 216 -43.38 37.10 -24.26
N ALA A 217 -43.05 38.39 -24.40
CA ALA A 217 -44.06 39.47 -24.42
C ALA A 217 -44.38 40.03 -25.81
N GLU A 218 -43.58 39.77 -26.87
CA GLU A 218 -43.84 40.34 -28.21
C GLU A 218 -43.70 39.33 -29.36
N ALA A 219 -44.07 38.07 -29.13
CA ALA A 219 -44.37 37.13 -30.22
C ALA A 219 -45.76 37.40 -30.83
N ARG A 220 -45.99 38.62 -31.31
CA ARG A 220 -46.96 38.95 -32.37
C ARG A 220 -46.42 40.15 -33.13
N ILE A 221 -45.76 39.89 -34.25
CA ILE A 221 -46.05 40.45 -35.58
C ILE A 221 -44.81 40.25 -36.47
N SER A 222 -45.07 39.67 -37.64
CA SER A 222 -44.24 39.68 -38.84
C SER A 222 -43.05 38.71 -38.93
N LEU A 223 -43.40 37.52 -39.42
CA LEU A 223 -42.61 36.76 -40.37
C LEU A 223 -42.27 37.63 -41.60
N HIS A 224 -41.06 38.19 -41.70
CA HIS A 224 -40.41 38.43 -43.00
C HIS A 224 -38.89 38.63 -42.85
N GLU A 225 -38.15 37.65 -43.39
CA GLU A 225 -36.76 37.67 -43.87
C GLU A 225 -35.76 38.68 -43.27
N ILE A 226 -34.73 38.15 -42.59
CA ILE A 226 -33.36 38.15 -43.10
C ILE A 226 -32.63 36.91 -42.56
N LYS A 227 -32.06 36.21 -43.53
CA LYS A 227 -31.17 35.06 -43.46
C LYS A 227 -29.92 35.40 -42.65
N GLN A 228 -29.77 34.78 -41.49
CA GLN A 228 -28.51 34.17 -41.02
C GLN A 228 -28.88 33.33 -39.79
N PRO A 229 -28.64 32.00 -39.75
CA PRO A 229 -28.54 31.36 -38.47
C PRO A 229 -27.34 32.01 -37.81
N LEU A 230 -27.59 32.87 -36.82
CA LEU A 230 -26.55 33.29 -35.90
C LEU A 230 -25.99 31.98 -35.37
N LYS A 231 -24.83 31.61 -35.92
CA LYS A 231 -24.05 30.49 -35.44
C LYS A 231 -23.56 30.98 -34.10
N VAL A 232 -24.40 30.89 -33.09
CA VAL A 232 -23.98 30.79 -31.70
C VAL A 232 -23.14 29.53 -31.73
N SER A 233 -21.86 29.72 -32.03
CA SER A 233 -20.83 28.73 -31.81
C SER A 233 -20.93 28.53 -30.31
N SER A 234 -21.67 27.50 -29.90
CA SER A 234 -21.65 27.01 -28.54
C SER A 234 -20.16 26.89 -28.21
N THR A 235 -19.73 27.71 -27.28
CA THR A 235 -18.42 27.69 -26.68
C THR A 235 -18.35 26.38 -25.90
N GLU A 236 -18.25 25.25 -26.60
CA GLU A 236 -18.31 23.94 -25.97
C GLU A 236 -17.00 23.70 -25.24
N CYS A 237 -17.07 23.92 -23.94
CA CYS A 237 -15.99 23.73 -22.99
C CYS A 237 -15.83 22.22 -22.63
N SER A 238 -16.70 21.35 -23.17
CA SER A 238 -16.61 19.89 -23.09
C SER A 238 -17.30 19.23 -24.28
N SER A 239 -16.76 18.11 -24.77
CA SER A 239 -17.37 17.30 -25.86
C SER A 239 -18.58 16.46 -25.41
N PHE A 240 -18.93 16.48 -24.12
CA PHE A 240 -20.04 15.75 -23.52
C PHE A 240 -21.15 16.71 -23.10
N SER A 241 -22.37 16.19 -22.96
CA SER A 241 -23.50 16.97 -22.43
C SER A 241 -23.17 17.56 -21.05
N PRO A 242 -23.55 18.81 -20.73
CA PRO A 242 -23.26 19.45 -19.45
C PRO A 242 -23.56 18.60 -18.19
N PRO A 243 -24.71 17.90 -18.06
CA PRO A 243 -24.96 17.08 -16.86
C PRO A 243 -24.00 15.89 -16.74
N THR A 244 -23.61 15.28 -17.85
CA THR A 244 -22.67 14.15 -17.86
C THR A 244 -21.27 14.61 -17.43
N THR A 245 -20.79 15.72 -17.97
CA THR A 245 -19.52 16.35 -17.57
C THR A 245 -19.47 16.59 -16.06
N VAL A 246 -20.51 17.21 -15.50
CA VAL A 246 -20.59 17.50 -14.06
C VAL A 246 -20.52 16.23 -13.22
N ILE A 247 -21.26 15.17 -13.60
CA ILE A 247 -21.23 13.89 -12.88
C ILE A 247 -19.83 13.28 -12.92
N LEU A 248 -19.18 13.24 -14.08
CA LEU A 248 -17.82 12.69 -14.24
C LEU A 248 -16.80 13.44 -13.38
N LEU A 249 -16.88 14.78 -13.34
CA LEU A 249 -16.01 15.62 -12.52
C LEU A 249 -16.26 15.44 -11.02
N ILE A 250 -17.52 15.30 -10.59
CA ILE A 250 -17.85 15.03 -9.18
C ILE A 250 -17.26 13.68 -8.74
N LEU A 251 -17.43 12.64 -9.57
CA LEU A 251 -16.88 11.31 -9.29
C LEU A 251 -15.34 11.35 -9.24
N LEU A 252 -14.69 12.06 -10.17
CA LEU A 252 -13.23 12.26 -10.16
C LEU A 252 -12.77 13.03 -8.91
N CYS A 253 -13.51 14.05 -8.47
CA CYS A 253 -13.22 14.77 -7.23
C CYS A 253 -13.30 13.86 -6.00
N PHE A 254 -14.36 13.07 -5.90
CA PHE A 254 -14.52 12.13 -4.78
C PHE A 254 -13.40 11.09 -4.76
N GLU A 255 -13.11 10.49 -5.92
CA GLU A 255 -12.00 9.56 -6.09
C GLU A 255 -10.67 10.21 -5.70
N GLY A 256 -10.35 11.36 -6.29
CA GLY A 256 -9.12 12.10 -6.05
C GLY A 256 -8.92 12.47 -4.59
N LEU A 257 -9.97 12.96 -3.90
CA LEU A 257 -9.88 13.31 -2.47
C LEU A 257 -9.65 12.08 -1.59
N LEU A 258 -10.41 11.00 -1.83
CA LEU A 258 -10.30 9.77 -1.07
C LEU A 258 -8.90 9.17 -1.20
N PHE A 259 -8.41 9.03 -2.43
CA PHE A 259 -7.10 8.45 -2.68
C PHE A 259 -5.97 9.37 -2.27
N LEU A 260 -6.07 10.69 -2.45
CA LEU A 260 -5.06 11.64 -1.97
C LEU A 260 -4.85 11.49 -0.45
N ILE A 261 -5.93 11.50 0.33
CA ILE A 261 -5.84 11.40 1.80
C ILE A 261 -5.24 10.05 2.19
N PHE A 262 -5.83 8.96 1.70
CA PHE A 262 -5.41 7.61 2.07
C PHE A 262 -3.95 7.34 1.68
N THR A 263 -3.56 7.66 0.45
CA THR A 263 -2.20 7.41 -0.04
C THR A 263 -1.17 8.34 0.55
N SER A 264 -1.52 9.59 0.90
CA SER A 264 -0.61 10.49 1.63
C SER A 264 -0.31 9.97 3.03
N VAL A 265 -1.34 9.48 3.74
CA VAL A 265 -1.14 8.86 5.06
C VAL A 265 -0.28 7.60 4.94
N MET A 266 -0.61 6.71 4.00
CA MET A 266 0.18 5.49 3.77
C MET A 266 1.62 5.79 3.40
N PHE A 267 1.86 6.70 2.44
CA PHE A 267 3.20 7.15 2.08
C PHE A 267 3.97 7.68 3.29
N GLY A 268 3.36 8.58 4.08
CA GLY A 268 3.95 9.13 5.29
C GLY A 268 4.30 8.05 6.32
N THR A 269 3.41 7.09 6.55
CA THR A 269 3.67 5.97 7.47
C THR A 269 4.81 5.07 6.98
N GLN A 270 4.88 4.77 5.69
CA GLN A 270 5.96 3.96 5.13
C GLN A 270 7.30 4.68 5.19
N VAL A 271 7.35 5.97 4.85
CA VAL A 271 8.57 6.79 4.96
C VAL A 271 9.02 6.85 6.41
N HIS A 272 8.10 7.08 7.36
CA HIS A 272 8.41 7.05 8.78
C HIS A 272 8.98 5.70 9.21
N SER A 273 8.34 4.59 8.81
CA SER A 273 8.80 3.22 9.07
C SER A 273 10.21 2.97 8.53
N ILE A 274 10.52 3.42 7.32
CA ILE A 274 11.87 3.30 6.74
C ILE A 274 12.88 4.14 7.53
N CYS A 275 12.53 5.39 7.86
CA CYS A 275 13.39 6.31 8.60
C CYS A 275 13.67 5.87 10.04
N THR A 276 12.73 5.15 10.65
CA THR A 276 12.86 4.58 12.01
C THR A 276 13.37 3.15 12.01
N ASP A 277 13.53 2.54 10.84
CA ASP A 277 13.85 1.13 10.62
C ASP A 277 12.86 0.18 11.33
N GLU A 278 11.56 0.52 11.31
CA GLU A 278 10.49 -0.24 11.95
C GLU A 278 9.43 -0.69 10.97
N THR A 279 9.03 -1.96 11.06
CA THR A 279 7.84 -2.44 10.37
C THR A 279 6.57 -2.03 11.12
N GLY A 280 5.43 -1.98 10.43
CA GLY A 280 4.12 -1.77 11.04
C GLY A 280 3.81 -2.78 12.15
N ILE A 281 4.27 -4.03 12.02
CA ILE A 281 4.14 -5.07 13.05
C ILE A 281 4.99 -4.72 14.28
N GLU A 282 6.25 -4.35 14.08
CA GLU A 282 7.15 -3.96 15.17
C GLU A 282 6.60 -2.75 15.94
N ARG A 283 6.03 -1.77 15.25
CA ARG A 283 5.39 -0.60 15.88
C ARG A 283 4.24 -0.98 16.81
N LEU A 284 3.43 -1.98 16.44
CA LEU A 284 2.34 -2.48 17.28
C LEU A 284 2.86 -3.31 18.47
N GLN A 285 3.95 -4.04 18.27
CA GLN A 285 4.63 -4.81 19.33
C GLN A 285 5.44 -3.94 20.30
N ARG A 286 5.80 -2.71 19.88
CA ARG A 286 6.64 -1.76 20.61
C ARG A 286 6.08 -1.23 21.93
N LYS A 287 4.87 -1.62 22.34
CA LYS A 287 4.41 -1.31 23.71
C LYS A 287 5.34 -1.88 24.79
N ASN A 288 6.23 -2.84 24.47
CA ASN A 288 7.04 -3.52 25.48
C ASN A 288 8.58 -3.39 25.43
N GLN A 289 9.26 -2.83 24.41
CA GLN A 289 10.75 -2.85 24.37
C GLN A 289 11.44 -1.65 23.68
N ARG A 290 12.60 -1.23 24.20
CA ARG A 290 13.50 -0.19 23.65
C ARG A 290 14.70 -0.83 22.92
N ARG A 291 14.83 -0.65 21.60
CA ARG A 291 15.94 -1.17 20.78
C ARG A 291 16.83 -0.05 20.24
N GLN A 292 18.11 -0.34 20.01
CA GLN A 292 19.13 0.58 19.47
C GLN A 292 18.74 1.10 18.08
N ARG A 293 18.52 2.42 17.97
CA ARG A 293 18.26 3.13 16.72
C ARG A 293 19.49 3.01 15.79
N ARG A 294 19.36 2.27 14.69
CA ARG A 294 20.26 2.39 13.54
C ARG A 294 20.12 3.80 12.96
N GLY A 295 21.21 4.39 12.46
CA GLY A 295 21.15 5.73 11.85
C GLY A 295 20.12 5.78 10.72
N SER A 296 19.12 6.66 10.87
CA SER A 296 17.94 6.80 9.99
C SER A 296 18.27 6.75 8.50
N TRP A 297 19.42 7.32 8.10
CA TRP A 297 19.83 7.39 6.71
C TRP A 297 20.30 6.06 6.10
N LYS A 298 20.81 5.13 6.91
CA LYS A 298 21.29 3.83 6.42
C LYS A 298 20.14 2.97 5.90
N SER A 299 19.03 2.93 6.62
CA SER A 299 17.84 2.13 6.28
C SER A 299 17.13 2.64 5.03
N VAL A 300 17.11 3.97 4.84
CA VAL A 300 16.63 4.59 3.61
C VAL A 300 17.48 4.14 2.40
N LYS A 301 18.82 4.22 2.51
CA LYS A 301 19.73 3.76 1.44
C LYS A 301 19.56 2.27 1.14
N GLU A 302 19.42 1.43 2.16
CA GLU A 302 19.16 -0.01 1.99
C GLU A 302 17.86 -0.26 1.22
N THR A 303 16.80 0.50 1.50
CA THR A 303 15.48 0.35 0.86
C THR A 303 15.46 0.83 -0.60
N PHE A 304 16.10 1.98 -0.88
CA PHE A 304 16.05 2.60 -2.22
C PHE A 304 17.17 2.19 -3.17
N GLY A 305 18.19 1.49 -2.67
CA GLY A 305 19.24 0.88 -3.47
C GLY A 305 20.54 1.68 -3.56
N GLY A 306 20.97 2.30 -2.45
CA GLY A 306 22.23 3.03 -2.35
C GLY A 306 22.05 4.52 -2.06
N ASP A 307 23.01 5.33 -2.49
CA ASP A 307 22.95 6.78 -2.32
C ASP A 307 21.82 7.43 -3.14
N PHE A 308 21.44 8.63 -2.73
CA PHE A 308 20.37 9.40 -3.39
C PHE A 308 20.68 9.58 -4.87
N SER A 309 19.74 9.15 -5.72
CA SER A 309 19.84 9.23 -7.18
C SER A 309 18.44 9.21 -7.80
N LEU A 310 18.32 9.56 -9.08
CA LEU A 310 17.05 9.49 -9.82
C LEU A 310 16.46 8.06 -9.84
N ASN A 311 17.30 7.04 -9.65
CA ASN A 311 16.87 5.63 -9.53
C ASN A 311 15.98 5.36 -8.31
N TRP A 312 15.96 6.25 -7.32
CA TRP A 312 15.05 6.14 -6.18
C TRP A 312 13.60 6.22 -6.61
N PHE A 313 13.31 7.07 -7.61
CA PHE A 313 11.99 7.30 -8.16
C PHE A 313 11.64 6.36 -9.32
N ASN A 314 12.62 5.60 -9.83
CA ASN A 314 12.44 4.69 -10.95
C ASN A 314 11.93 3.31 -10.48
N PRO A 315 10.70 2.88 -10.86
CA PRO A 315 10.18 1.56 -10.51
C PRO A 315 10.88 0.40 -11.25
N PHE A 316 11.62 0.69 -12.32
CA PHE A 316 12.39 -0.30 -13.07
C PHE A 316 13.77 -0.57 -12.44
N SER A 317 14.22 0.31 -11.54
CA SER A 317 15.45 0.10 -10.78
C SER A 317 15.17 -0.80 -9.58
N GLY A 318 15.79 -1.98 -9.56
CA GLY A 318 15.77 -2.90 -8.42
C GLY A 318 16.26 -2.22 -7.13
N PRO A 319 15.73 -2.57 -5.94
CA PRO A 319 16.50 -2.37 -4.72
C PRO A 319 17.83 -3.12 -4.88
N SER A 320 18.93 -2.58 -4.37
CA SER A 320 20.24 -3.27 -4.39
C SER A 320 20.04 -4.68 -3.87
N HIS A 321 20.14 -5.68 -4.74
CA HIS A 321 19.88 -7.06 -4.35
C HIS A 321 20.71 -7.39 -3.11
N PRO A 322 20.10 -7.70 -1.95
CA PRO A 322 20.83 -8.50 -1.01
C PRO A 322 21.14 -9.79 -1.77
N LYS A 323 22.43 -10.17 -1.81
CA LYS A 323 22.83 -11.52 -2.24
C LYS A 323 21.87 -12.51 -1.55
N PRO A 324 21.47 -13.63 -2.20
CA PRO A 324 20.75 -14.68 -1.51
C PRO A 324 21.46 -14.91 -0.17
N LEU A 325 20.71 -14.78 0.93
CA LEU A 325 21.26 -14.75 2.29
C LEU A 325 22.31 -15.86 2.40
N SER A 326 23.58 -15.48 2.52
CA SER A 326 24.64 -16.47 2.71
C SER A 326 24.39 -17.16 4.05
N ASP A 327 24.88 -18.38 4.23
CA ASP A 327 24.73 -19.08 5.51
C ASP A 327 25.20 -18.20 6.69
N ARG A 328 26.25 -17.39 6.49
CA ARG A 328 26.73 -16.41 7.49
C ARG A 328 25.74 -15.27 7.79
N ASP A 329 24.96 -14.83 6.81
CA ASP A 329 23.94 -13.79 7.00
C ASP A 329 22.69 -14.36 7.68
N TRP A 330 22.35 -15.62 7.41
CA TRP A 330 21.35 -16.37 8.18
C TRP A 330 21.76 -16.47 9.65
N VAL A 331 23.01 -16.84 9.93
CA VAL A 331 23.53 -16.89 11.31
C VAL A 331 23.37 -15.53 12.00
N ARG A 332 23.79 -14.42 11.36
CA ARG A 332 23.63 -13.08 11.96
C ARG A 332 22.17 -12.71 12.24
N GLN A 333 21.25 -13.01 11.33
CA GLN A 333 19.83 -12.71 11.52
C GLN A 333 19.14 -13.63 12.53
N VAL A 334 19.69 -14.81 12.81
CA VAL A 334 19.20 -15.71 13.87
C VAL A 334 19.84 -15.33 15.22
N SER A 335 21.11 -14.90 15.23
CA SER A 335 21.83 -14.45 16.42
C SER A 335 21.38 -13.09 16.96
N SER A 336 20.93 -12.17 16.11
CA SER A 336 20.38 -10.90 16.61
C SER A 336 19.11 -11.08 17.45
N VAL A 337 18.37 -12.17 17.24
CA VAL A 337 17.19 -12.51 18.03
C VAL A 337 17.57 -12.97 19.44
N SER A 338 18.57 -13.85 19.56
CA SER A 338 19.03 -14.38 20.85
C SER A 338 19.74 -13.34 21.73
N ASP A 339 20.50 -12.42 21.13
CA ASP A 339 21.23 -11.40 21.90
C ASP A 339 20.29 -10.32 22.47
N THR A 340 19.14 -10.10 21.83
CA THR A 340 18.14 -9.14 22.32
C THR A 340 17.44 -9.65 23.59
N GLU A 341 17.24 -10.96 23.76
CA GLU A 341 16.68 -11.55 24.98
C GLU A 341 17.73 -11.74 26.10
N ASN A 342 18.99 -12.07 25.79
CA ASN A 342 20.03 -12.23 26.82
C ASN A 342 20.34 -10.93 27.59
N THR A 343 20.09 -9.77 26.98
CA THR A 343 20.29 -8.46 27.63
C THR A 343 19.14 -8.12 28.60
N GLU A 344 17.97 -8.75 28.47
CA GLU A 344 16.83 -8.55 29.38
C GLU A 344 17.00 -9.30 30.72
N THR A 345 17.92 -10.26 30.80
CA THR A 345 18.16 -11.06 32.01
C THR A 345 19.23 -10.51 32.97
N THR A 346 19.85 -9.36 32.71
CA THR A 346 20.99 -8.86 33.53
C THR A 346 20.82 -7.51 34.21
N THR A 347 19.65 -6.88 34.16
CA THR A 347 19.40 -5.66 34.94
C THR A 347 17.99 -5.68 35.48
N GLU A 348 17.83 -6.14 36.72
CA GLU A 348 16.87 -5.65 37.73
C GLU A 348 17.00 -6.54 38.97
N GLU A 349 17.79 -6.10 39.96
CA GLU A 349 17.45 -6.36 41.37
C GLU A 349 16.43 -5.29 41.77
N PRO A 350 15.22 -5.67 42.25
CA PRO A 350 14.39 -4.76 43.02
C PRO A 350 14.43 -5.18 44.50
N SER A 351 14.78 -4.19 45.31
CA SER A 351 14.56 -4.10 46.75
C SER A 351 13.17 -4.56 47.18
N GLU A 352 13.14 -5.18 48.36
CA GLU A 352 11.96 -5.56 49.13
C GLU A 352 10.88 -4.46 49.19
N GLU A 353 9.66 -4.76 48.72
CA GLU A 353 8.45 -4.42 49.48
C GLU A 353 7.27 -5.31 49.05
N ARG A 354 6.55 -5.77 50.07
CA ARG A 354 5.56 -6.85 50.12
C ARG A 354 4.19 -6.45 49.56
N LYS A 355 3.55 -7.33 48.76
CA LYS A 355 2.09 -7.68 48.80
C LYS A 355 1.74 -8.81 47.80
N ASP A 356 1.90 -10.04 48.30
CA ASP A 356 1.00 -11.21 48.29
C ASP A 356 0.01 -11.54 47.13
N LEU A 357 0.13 -12.82 46.72
CA LEU A 357 -0.85 -13.81 46.20
C LEU A 357 -1.19 -13.73 44.69
N ASP A 358 -1.05 -14.77 43.86
CA ASP A 358 -1.12 -16.23 44.11
C ASP A 358 -0.40 -16.98 42.95
N SER A 359 0.64 -17.77 43.27
CA SER A 359 1.33 -18.68 42.34
C SER A 359 1.22 -20.09 42.88
N ALA A 360 0.58 -20.99 42.14
CA ALA A 360 0.67 -22.43 42.38
C ALA A 360 1.76 -23.03 41.49
N GLU A 361 2.92 -23.29 42.10
CA GLU A 361 3.92 -24.22 41.58
C GLU A 361 3.41 -25.66 41.71
N VAL A 362 3.68 -26.49 40.70
CA VAL A 362 3.69 -27.95 40.86
C VAL A 362 5.14 -28.39 40.62
N VAL A 363 5.81 -28.69 41.72
CA VAL A 363 7.10 -29.37 41.77
C VAL A 363 6.87 -30.87 41.57
N GLN A 364 7.72 -31.51 40.77
CA GLN A 364 7.80 -32.95 40.62
C GLN A 364 8.48 -33.59 41.85
N GLU A 365 7.81 -34.57 42.45
CA GLU A 365 8.39 -35.84 42.90
C GLU A 365 7.44 -36.99 42.56
#